data_AF-A0A517TX61-F1
#
_entry.id   AF-A0A517TX61-F1
#
_cell.length_a   1.000
_cell.length_b   1.000
_cell.length_c   1.000
_cell.angle_alpha   90.00
_cell.angle_beta   90.00
_cell.angle_gamma   90.00
#
_symmetry.space_group_name_H-M   'P 1'
#
loop_
_entity.id
_entity.type
_entity.pdbx_description
1 polymer ?
#
loop_
_entity_poly.entity_id
_entity_poly.type
_entity_poly.pdbx_seq_one_letter_code
_entity_poly.pdbx_strand_id
1 'polypeptide(L)'
;MNRDCRLFAALLLQIGLASTPTTAREGPQVIGDEVSAPPAIAPAKSTETGLLLEPPLDLAWYTREKFVEQSSTVGVEKIRKAWTSPVVPLDAPTRPEARGLTEEEVKHYMREAKRRFDRGGAIPVSDVGLISTQEDVIRQPMLNHISAFENDAVRVYLLVQKTASDAGWGYFAIVQDMTLDPPRDYYAQIHTESDIRFEGTSCYKCHSSGPLAIHPAREDLVLDAKLAAAFNQHVSEQVRSEFHFPSNSPMPPQGKALALEACTACHAEDGVRAPLYQVHSHPIRVLVDFGYMPPDERLSPEEITELRAWLDAKE
;
A
#
# COMPACT_ATOMS: atom_id res chain seq x y z
N MET A 1 23.82 -17.38 11.37
CA MET A 1 24.68 -16.22 11.69
C MET A 1 23.73 -15.02 11.71
N ASN A 2 23.13 -14.75 12.86
CA ASN A 2 22.02 -13.78 12.98
C ASN A 2 22.57 -12.35 12.88
N ARG A 3 22.05 -11.58 11.92
CA ARG A 3 22.30 -10.13 11.84
C ARG A 3 21.16 -9.40 12.52
N ASP A 4 21.51 -8.73 13.62
CA ASP A 4 20.62 -7.96 14.48
C ASP A 4 20.08 -6.71 13.77
N CYS A 5 18.77 -6.67 13.59
CA CYS A 5 18.01 -5.44 13.33
C CYS A 5 17.52 -4.89 14.68
N ARG A 6 18.35 -4.07 15.36
CA ARG A 6 18.02 -3.01 16.34
C ARG A 6 19.18 -2.84 17.34
N LEU A 7 19.84 -1.67 17.34
CA LEU A 7 20.25 -0.92 18.56
C LEU A 7 21.17 0.26 18.21
N PHE A 8 20.70 1.48 18.46
CA PHE A 8 21.53 2.57 18.95
C PHE A 8 20.92 3.06 20.27
N ALA A 9 21.50 2.62 21.38
CA ALA A 9 21.29 3.18 22.71
C ALA A 9 22.66 3.62 23.22
N ALA A 10 22.87 4.93 23.33
CA ALA A 10 24.08 5.50 23.89
C ALA A 10 23.97 5.56 25.43
N LEU A 11 24.98 5.05 26.11
CA LEU A 11 25.21 5.20 27.55
C LEU A 11 26.67 5.63 27.76
N LEU A 12 26.88 6.70 28.53
CA LEU A 12 27.91 6.75 29.58
C LEU A 12 27.73 7.94 30.54
N LEU A 13 28.26 7.73 31.73
CA LEU A 13 27.89 8.22 33.07
C LEU A 13 28.72 9.44 33.54
N GLN A 14 28.09 10.33 34.34
CA GLN A 14 28.52 11.12 35.55
C GLN A 14 30.00 11.64 35.70
N ILE A 15 30.35 12.73 36.42
CA ILE A 15 29.98 13.30 37.75
C ILE A 15 30.41 14.80 37.80
N GLY A 16 29.71 15.67 38.56
CA GLY A 16 30.33 16.86 39.18
C GLY A 16 29.39 18.02 39.58
N LEU A 17 29.13 18.18 40.89
CA LEU A 17 28.34 19.24 41.54
C LEU A 17 29.03 20.62 41.54
N ALA A 18 28.28 21.72 41.30
CA ALA A 18 28.22 22.93 42.16
C ALA A 18 27.29 24.03 41.59
N SER A 19 26.36 24.47 42.45
CA SER A 19 25.67 25.76 42.67
C SER A 19 25.44 26.85 41.60
N THR A 20 24.24 27.43 41.69
CA THR A 20 23.53 28.57 41.05
C THR A 20 24.31 29.89 40.89
N PRO A 21 23.88 30.92 40.06
CA PRO A 21 22.49 31.33 39.81
C PRO A 21 22.08 31.81 38.39
N THR A 22 20.75 31.74 38.21
CA THR A 22 19.84 32.52 37.36
C THR A 22 20.42 33.61 36.45
N THR A 23 20.42 33.34 35.14
CA THR A 23 20.21 34.34 34.09
C THR A 23 19.36 33.72 32.99
N ALA A 24 18.34 34.47 32.56
CA ALA A 24 17.37 34.11 31.53
C ALA A 24 18.02 33.45 30.32
N ARG A 25 17.56 32.24 29.98
CA ARG A 25 17.95 31.54 28.77
C ARG A 25 16.74 31.51 27.85
N GLU A 26 16.90 32.15 26.70
CA GLU A 26 16.02 32.03 25.54
C GLU A 26 15.61 30.57 25.38
N GLY A 27 14.31 30.35 25.23
CA GLY A 27 13.77 29.02 24.99
C GLY A 27 14.46 28.41 23.75
N PRO A 28 14.66 27.08 23.73
CA PRO A 28 15.18 26.43 22.55
C PRO A 28 14.27 26.76 21.37
N GLN A 29 14.79 27.53 20.41
CA GLN A 29 14.28 27.54 19.05
C GLN A 29 14.35 26.09 18.60
N VAL A 30 13.18 25.45 18.54
CA VAL A 30 13.00 24.27 17.70
C VAL A 30 13.25 24.79 16.29
N ILE A 31 14.47 24.57 15.81
CA ILE A 31 14.76 24.60 14.38
C ILE A 31 13.85 23.52 13.84
N GLY A 32 12.70 23.92 13.31
CA GLY A 32 11.89 23.06 12.49
C GLY A 32 12.77 22.73 11.31
N ASP A 33 13.36 21.54 11.31
CA ASP A 33 13.75 20.91 10.08
C ASP A 33 12.52 21.01 9.18
N GLU A 34 12.62 21.81 8.11
CA GLU A 34 11.69 21.72 7.01
C GLU A 34 11.65 20.24 6.66
N VAL A 35 10.54 19.57 6.97
CA VAL A 35 10.32 18.18 6.60
C VAL A 35 10.43 18.15 5.08
N SER A 36 11.62 17.77 4.58
CA SER A 36 11.90 17.73 3.17
C SER A 36 10.91 16.75 2.56
N ALA A 37 10.16 17.19 1.55
CA ALA A 37 9.18 16.35 0.89
C ALA A 37 9.84 15.01 0.48
N PRO A 38 9.15 13.87 0.67
CA PRO A 38 9.71 12.58 0.33
C PRO A 38 10.11 12.53 -1.14
N PRO A 39 11.21 11.82 -1.48
CA PRO A 39 11.69 11.74 -2.85
C PRO A 39 10.64 11.09 -3.74
N ALA A 40 10.58 11.49 -5.01
CA ALA A 40 9.66 10.90 -5.98
C ALA A 40 9.86 9.39 -6.08
N ILE A 41 8.77 8.65 -6.30
CA ILE A 41 8.81 7.20 -6.49
C ILE A 41 9.37 6.89 -7.87
N ALA A 42 10.43 6.10 -7.92
CA ALA A 42 10.95 5.60 -9.19
C ALA A 42 9.89 4.72 -9.88
N PRO A 43 9.65 4.90 -11.20
CA PRO A 43 8.78 4.00 -11.95
C PRO A 43 9.32 2.59 -11.91
N ALA A 44 8.44 1.60 -11.96
CA ALA A 44 8.94 0.24 -12.02
C ALA A 44 9.57 -0.06 -13.38
N LYS A 45 10.80 -0.57 -13.31
CA LYS A 45 11.55 -1.05 -14.46
C LYS A 45 11.91 -2.50 -14.18
N SER A 46 11.52 -3.38 -15.09
CA SER A 46 11.90 -4.79 -15.00
C SER A 46 13.42 -4.89 -14.94
N THR A 47 13.89 -5.78 -14.08
CA THR A 47 15.30 -6.15 -13.95
C THR A 47 15.63 -7.39 -14.78
N GLU A 48 14.69 -7.86 -15.60
CA GLU A 48 14.82 -8.97 -16.54
C GLU A 48 15.24 -10.28 -15.85
N THR A 49 14.71 -10.52 -14.64
CA THR A 49 14.95 -11.78 -13.90
C THR A 49 14.38 -13.01 -14.63
N GLY A 50 13.47 -12.78 -15.57
CA GLY A 50 12.73 -13.81 -16.31
C GLY A 50 11.65 -14.50 -15.47
N LEU A 51 11.24 -13.90 -14.33
CA LEU A 51 10.15 -14.40 -13.50
C LEU A 51 8.76 -13.97 -13.99
N LEU A 52 8.67 -12.86 -14.73
CA LEU A 52 7.41 -12.39 -15.31
C LEU A 52 6.84 -13.42 -16.28
N LEU A 53 5.52 -13.61 -16.22
CA LEU A 53 4.82 -14.47 -17.17
C LEU A 53 4.72 -13.83 -18.56
N GLU A 54 4.66 -12.49 -18.59
CA GLU A 54 4.51 -11.68 -19.79
C GLU A 54 5.46 -10.47 -19.72
N PRO A 55 5.93 -9.94 -20.86
CA PRO A 55 6.76 -8.75 -20.86
C PRO A 55 6.02 -7.54 -20.26
N PRO A 56 6.75 -6.56 -19.69
CA PRO A 56 6.18 -5.31 -19.21
C PRO A 56 5.23 -4.68 -20.24
N LEU A 57 4.16 -4.06 -19.76
CA LEU A 57 3.24 -3.37 -20.65
C LEU A 57 3.95 -2.19 -21.32
N ASP A 58 4.05 -2.22 -22.65
CA ASP A 58 4.52 -1.07 -23.40
C ASP A 58 3.45 0.03 -23.37
N LEU A 59 3.81 1.14 -22.72
CA LEU A 59 2.96 2.31 -22.58
C LEU A 59 3.36 3.44 -23.52
N ALA A 60 4.38 3.29 -24.40
CA ALA A 60 4.89 4.38 -25.24
C ALA A 60 3.82 5.08 -26.09
N TRP A 61 2.78 4.35 -26.49
CA TRP A 61 1.63 4.88 -27.23
C TRP A 61 0.63 5.68 -26.37
N TYR A 62 0.67 5.51 -25.05
CA TYR A 62 -0.23 6.15 -24.10
C TYR A 62 0.40 7.43 -23.57
N THR A 63 -0.01 8.57 -24.13
CA THR A 63 0.59 9.87 -23.83
C THR A 63 0.07 10.45 -22.51
N ARG A 64 0.80 11.40 -21.92
CA ARG A 64 0.36 12.11 -20.72
C ARG A 64 -0.95 12.87 -20.97
N GLU A 65 -1.17 13.41 -22.16
CA GLU A 65 -2.42 14.10 -22.51
C GLU A 65 -3.60 13.13 -22.46
N LYS A 66 -3.46 11.93 -23.05
CA LYS A 66 -4.51 10.89 -23.00
C LYS A 66 -4.76 10.44 -21.56
N PHE A 67 -3.71 10.25 -20.77
CA PHE A 67 -3.84 9.92 -19.36
C PHE A 67 -4.62 11.00 -18.60
N VAL A 68 -4.24 12.26 -18.74
CA VAL A 68 -4.92 13.38 -18.07
C VAL A 68 -6.38 13.45 -18.50
N GLU A 69 -6.67 13.33 -19.80
CA GLU A 69 -8.03 13.31 -20.33
C GLU A 69 -8.86 12.18 -19.71
N GLN A 70 -8.36 10.94 -19.74
CA GLN A 70 -9.08 9.77 -19.26
C GLN A 70 -9.21 9.72 -17.73
N SER A 71 -8.18 10.13 -16.99
CA SER A 71 -8.25 10.28 -15.52
C SER A 71 -9.23 11.38 -15.12
N SER A 72 -9.34 12.45 -15.91
CA SER A 72 -10.26 13.56 -15.61
C SER A 72 -11.74 13.16 -15.73
N THR A 73 -12.06 12.03 -16.36
CA THR A 73 -13.45 11.54 -16.45
C THR A 73 -14.00 11.06 -15.10
N VAL A 74 -13.17 10.96 -14.06
CA VAL A 74 -13.64 10.75 -12.68
C VAL A 74 -14.30 12.00 -12.09
N GLY A 75 -14.00 13.18 -12.66
CA GLY A 75 -14.34 14.51 -12.16
C GLY A 75 -13.07 15.35 -12.00
N VAL A 76 -12.95 16.47 -12.73
CA VAL A 76 -11.77 17.36 -12.67
C VAL A 76 -11.58 17.96 -11.28
N GLU A 77 -12.68 18.16 -10.55
CA GLU A 77 -12.71 18.64 -9.17
C GLU A 77 -12.12 17.65 -8.16
N LYS A 78 -11.93 16.38 -8.57
CA LYS A 78 -11.42 15.31 -7.70
C LYS A 78 -9.92 15.11 -7.81
N ILE A 79 -9.27 15.60 -8.86
CA ILE A 79 -7.84 15.36 -9.13
C ILE A 79 -6.99 16.62 -8.95
N ARG A 80 -5.66 16.47 -8.82
CA ARG A 80 -4.69 17.58 -8.68
C ARG A 80 -5.04 18.58 -7.58
N LYS A 81 -5.56 18.07 -6.47
CA LYS A 81 -5.96 18.90 -5.34
C LYS A 81 -4.75 19.36 -4.55
N ALA A 82 -4.82 20.60 -4.05
CA ALA A 82 -3.85 21.08 -3.09
C ALA A 82 -3.94 20.24 -1.80
N TRP A 83 -2.79 19.91 -1.22
CA TRP A 83 -2.71 19.03 -0.06
C TRP A 83 -1.56 19.44 0.87
N THR A 84 -1.78 19.18 2.15
CA THR A 84 -0.76 19.29 3.22
C THR A 84 -0.49 17.95 3.89
N SER A 85 -1.38 16.98 3.69
CA SER A 85 -1.28 15.59 4.14
C SER A 85 -1.76 14.66 3.01
N PRO A 86 -1.12 13.48 2.81
CA PRO A 86 -1.63 12.47 1.90
C PRO A 86 -2.88 11.74 2.42
N VAL A 87 -3.23 11.94 3.69
CA VAL A 87 -4.38 11.32 4.37
C VAL A 87 -5.37 12.39 4.81
N VAL A 88 -6.65 12.18 4.49
CA VAL A 88 -7.74 13.08 4.87
C VAL A 88 -8.34 12.65 6.21
N PRO A 89 -8.44 13.53 7.21
CA PRO A 89 -9.03 13.16 8.50
C PRO A 89 -10.52 12.85 8.36
N LEU A 90 -10.95 11.76 9.00
CA LEU A 90 -12.35 11.40 9.23
C LEU A 90 -12.85 12.00 10.54
N ASP A 91 -14.17 11.99 10.71
CA ASP A 91 -14.79 12.37 11.96
C ASP A 91 -14.43 11.35 13.06
N ALA A 92 -14.46 11.78 14.32
CA ALA A 92 -14.14 10.91 15.44
C ALA A 92 -15.02 9.64 15.45
N PRO A 93 -14.49 8.49 15.89
CA PRO A 93 -15.24 7.24 15.90
C PRO A 93 -16.46 7.34 16.82
N THR A 94 -17.59 6.81 16.37
CA THR A 94 -18.83 6.76 17.16
C THR A 94 -18.65 5.97 18.47
N ARG A 95 -17.72 5.00 18.48
CA ARG A 95 -17.34 4.18 19.63
C ARG A 95 -15.84 4.25 19.89
N PRO A 96 -15.34 5.26 20.61
CA PRO A 96 -13.91 5.44 20.87
C PRO A 96 -13.25 4.26 21.59
N GLU A 97 -14.00 3.56 22.45
CA GLU A 97 -13.50 2.43 23.24
C GLU A 97 -13.78 1.07 22.59
N ALA A 98 -14.04 1.04 21.27
CA ALA A 98 -14.21 -0.23 20.56
C ALA A 98 -12.92 -1.09 20.65
N ARG A 99 -13.13 -2.40 20.57
CA ARG A 99 -12.09 -3.45 20.56
C ARG A 99 -12.51 -4.49 19.52
N GLY A 100 -12.45 -4.07 18.26
CA GLY A 100 -13.07 -4.72 17.12
C GLY A 100 -14.32 -3.98 16.66
N LEU A 101 -14.32 -3.61 15.38
CA LEU A 101 -15.46 -3.05 14.67
C LEU A 101 -16.36 -4.16 14.10
N THR A 102 -17.65 -3.87 14.05
CA THR A 102 -18.60 -4.71 13.31
C THR A 102 -18.47 -4.47 11.80
N GLU A 103 -18.87 -5.47 11.01
CA GLU A 103 -18.90 -5.34 9.55
C GLU A 103 -19.75 -4.16 9.06
N GLU A 104 -20.82 -3.78 9.75
CA GLU A 104 -21.63 -2.62 9.38
C GLU A 104 -20.94 -1.28 9.70
N GLU A 105 -20.15 -1.21 10.78
CA GLU A 105 -19.29 -0.05 11.06
C GLU A 105 -18.19 0.08 10.00
N VAL A 106 -17.57 -1.04 9.61
CA VAL A 106 -16.59 -1.08 8.52
C VAL A 106 -17.21 -0.60 7.21
N LYS A 107 -18.38 -1.13 6.82
CA LYS A 107 -19.11 -0.67 5.63
C LYS A 107 -19.49 0.80 5.72
N HIS A 108 -19.84 1.30 6.91
CA HIS A 108 -20.11 2.73 7.09
C HIS A 108 -18.89 3.59 6.70
N TYR A 109 -17.68 3.22 7.13
CA TYR A 109 -16.47 3.93 6.73
C TYR A 109 -16.15 3.82 5.23
N MET A 110 -16.45 2.68 4.60
CA MET A 110 -16.33 2.52 3.14
C MET A 110 -17.29 3.46 2.38
N ARG A 111 -18.56 3.55 2.82
CA ARG A 111 -19.52 4.50 2.26
C ARG A 111 -19.05 5.93 2.46
N GLU A 112 -18.50 6.24 3.63
CA GLU A 112 -18.02 7.57 3.95
C GLU A 112 -16.86 8.00 3.06
N ALA A 113 -15.85 7.15 2.90
CA ALA A 113 -14.72 7.39 2.01
C ALA A 113 -15.19 7.62 0.56
N LYS A 114 -16.09 6.77 0.05
CA LYS A 114 -16.67 6.95 -1.29
C LYS A 114 -17.44 8.26 -1.41
N ARG A 115 -18.31 8.57 -0.45
CA ARG A 115 -19.10 9.82 -0.43
C ARG A 115 -18.19 11.05 -0.42
N ARG A 116 -17.12 11.03 0.38
CA ARG A 116 -16.12 12.11 0.41
C ARG A 116 -15.39 12.22 -0.92
N PHE A 117 -14.97 11.12 -1.53
CA PHE A 117 -14.38 11.13 -2.86
C PHE A 117 -15.32 11.73 -3.91
N ASP A 118 -16.57 11.26 -3.96
CA ASP A 118 -17.56 11.70 -4.95
C ASP A 118 -17.89 13.18 -4.85
N ARG A 119 -17.83 13.76 -3.65
CA ARG A 119 -18.05 15.19 -3.40
C ARG A 119 -16.78 16.03 -3.55
N GLY A 120 -15.68 15.45 -4.02
CA GLY A 120 -14.40 16.13 -4.14
C GLY A 120 -13.75 16.48 -2.80
N GLY A 121 -14.07 15.77 -1.73
CA GLY A 121 -13.48 15.91 -0.39
C GLY A 121 -12.22 15.07 -0.17
N ALA A 122 -11.91 14.13 -1.05
CA ALA A 122 -10.68 13.34 -1.01
C ALA A 122 -9.46 14.11 -1.54
N ILE A 123 -8.26 13.52 -1.39
CA ILE A 123 -7.01 13.94 -2.05
C ILE A 123 -6.42 12.70 -2.73
N PRO A 124 -6.79 12.38 -3.98
CA PRO A 124 -6.35 11.15 -4.62
C PRO A 124 -4.97 11.30 -5.26
N VAL A 125 -4.13 10.28 -5.08
CA VAL A 125 -3.05 9.96 -6.00
C VAL A 125 -3.66 9.41 -7.28
N SER A 126 -3.34 10.02 -8.43
CA SER A 126 -3.76 9.51 -9.74
C SER A 126 -2.56 9.01 -10.51
N ASP A 127 -2.59 7.75 -10.93
CA ASP A 127 -1.50 7.10 -11.65
C ASP A 127 -1.98 6.10 -12.71
N VAL A 128 -1.03 5.57 -13.47
CA VAL A 128 -1.18 4.32 -14.21
C VAL A 128 -0.42 3.22 -13.48
N GLY A 129 -1.18 2.26 -12.96
CA GLY A 129 -0.63 1.13 -12.23
C GLY A 129 0.05 0.11 -13.16
N LEU A 130 1.03 -0.61 -12.62
CA LEU A 130 1.71 -1.71 -13.30
C LEU A 130 0.95 -3.02 -13.26
N ILE A 131 0.17 -3.23 -12.19
CA ILE A 131 -0.42 -4.53 -11.86
C ILE A 131 -1.76 -4.64 -12.57
N SER A 132 -1.67 -4.70 -13.89
CA SER A 132 -2.69 -5.35 -14.69
C SER A 132 -2.47 -6.85 -14.51
N THR A 133 -3.22 -7.41 -13.56
CA THR A 133 -3.10 -8.76 -13.00
C THR A 133 -2.67 -9.81 -14.02
N GLN A 134 -1.48 -10.39 -13.90
CA GLN A 134 -0.99 -11.38 -14.89
C GLN A 134 -1.72 -12.73 -14.81
N GLU A 135 -2.57 -12.94 -13.81
CA GLU A 135 -3.50 -14.08 -13.79
C GLU A 135 -4.75 -13.83 -14.66
N ASP A 136 -5.17 -12.56 -14.80
CA ASP A 136 -6.28 -12.07 -15.62
C ASP A 136 -5.77 -10.92 -16.49
N VAL A 137 -4.93 -11.24 -17.49
CA VAL A 137 -4.06 -10.27 -18.16
C VAL A 137 -4.84 -9.18 -18.91
N ILE A 138 -5.14 -8.09 -18.23
CA ILE A 138 -5.66 -6.87 -18.84
C ILE A 138 -4.47 -6.16 -19.51
N ARG A 139 -4.22 -6.39 -20.81
CA ARG A 139 -3.06 -5.81 -21.53
C ARG A 139 -3.27 -4.35 -21.96
N GLN A 140 -3.64 -3.48 -21.02
CA GLN A 140 -3.89 -2.07 -21.29
C GLN A 140 -3.68 -1.20 -20.05
N PRO A 141 -3.50 0.13 -20.20
CA PRO A 141 -3.31 1.03 -19.07
C PRO A 141 -4.46 0.92 -18.08
N MET A 142 -4.11 0.76 -16.80
CA MET A 142 -5.05 0.74 -15.69
C MET A 142 -4.91 2.05 -14.92
N LEU A 143 -5.96 2.87 -14.97
CA LEU A 143 -6.00 4.18 -14.34
C LEU A 143 -6.49 4.01 -12.91
N ASN A 144 -5.76 4.55 -11.95
CA ASN A 144 -6.17 4.52 -10.56
C ASN A 144 -6.31 5.93 -9.99
N HIS A 145 -7.23 6.07 -9.04
CA HIS A 145 -7.30 7.16 -8.09
C HIS A 145 -7.33 6.55 -6.69
N ILE A 146 -6.27 6.75 -5.92
CA ILE A 146 -6.10 6.16 -4.59
C ILE A 146 -6.17 7.28 -3.55
N SER A 147 -7.11 7.17 -2.62
CA SER A 147 -7.28 8.14 -1.52
C SER A 147 -7.16 7.42 -0.17
N ALA A 148 -6.56 8.09 0.81
CA ALA A 148 -6.52 7.61 2.19
C ALA A 148 -7.33 8.53 3.11
N PHE A 149 -7.97 7.92 4.09
CA PHE A 149 -8.70 8.60 5.16
C PHE A 149 -8.41 7.93 6.50
N GLU A 150 -8.41 8.67 7.60
CA GLU A 150 -8.18 8.06 8.91
C GLU A 150 -8.84 8.81 10.08
N ASN A 151 -9.08 8.07 11.16
CA ASN A 151 -9.28 8.58 12.52
C ASN A 151 -8.62 7.60 13.52
N ASP A 152 -8.83 7.81 14.82
CA ASP A 152 -8.24 6.96 15.86
C ASP A 152 -8.66 5.48 15.82
N ALA A 153 -9.76 5.14 15.15
CA ALA A 153 -10.28 3.78 15.06
C ALA A 153 -10.01 3.09 13.73
N VAL A 154 -9.88 3.84 12.63
CA VAL A 154 -9.75 3.27 11.28
C VAL A 154 -8.77 4.01 10.40
N ARG A 155 -8.21 3.25 9.46
CA ARG A 155 -7.66 3.76 8.21
C ARG A 155 -8.46 3.21 7.04
N VAL A 156 -8.76 4.04 6.06
CA VAL A 156 -9.55 3.69 4.89
C VAL A 156 -8.78 4.06 3.63
N TYR A 157 -8.50 3.08 2.78
CA TYR A 157 -7.95 3.29 1.45
C TYR A 157 -9.05 3.04 0.44
N LEU A 158 -9.34 4.04 -0.38
CA LEU A 158 -10.28 3.93 -1.48
C LEU A 158 -9.50 3.91 -2.79
N LEU A 159 -9.68 2.84 -3.56
CA LEU A 159 -9.19 2.72 -4.93
C LEU A 159 -10.37 2.90 -5.90
N VAL A 160 -10.28 3.90 -6.75
CA VAL A 160 -11.20 4.12 -7.87
C VAL A 160 -10.44 3.82 -9.14
N GLN A 161 -10.85 2.78 -9.85
CA GLN A 161 -10.05 2.21 -10.92
C GLN A 161 -10.87 1.94 -12.17
N LYS A 162 -10.24 2.07 -13.33
CA LYS A 162 -10.77 1.56 -14.60
C LYS A 162 -9.63 1.27 -15.56
N THR A 163 -9.89 0.45 -16.57
CA THR A 163 -8.96 0.30 -17.69
C THR A 163 -9.14 1.42 -18.73
N ALA A 164 -8.15 1.61 -19.59
CA ALA A 164 -8.20 2.61 -20.66
C ALA A 164 -9.38 2.39 -21.64
N SER A 165 -9.90 1.17 -21.74
CA SER A 165 -11.09 0.85 -22.56
C SER A 165 -12.41 0.91 -21.79
N ASP A 166 -12.39 0.94 -20.46
CA ASP A 166 -13.63 0.89 -19.67
C ASP A 166 -14.38 2.22 -19.71
N ALA A 167 -15.71 2.10 -19.78
CA ALA A 167 -16.63 3.23 -19.75
C ALA A 167 -16.91 3.73 -18.31
N GLY A 168 -16.78 2.86 -17.30
CA GLY A 168 -17.14 3.15 -15.92
C GLY A 168 -15.97 3.00 -14.95
N TRP A 169 -16.09 3.65 -13.79
CA TRP A 169 -15.15 3.52 -12.67
C TRP A 169 -15.64 2.46 -11.68
N GLY A 170 -14.78 1.50 -11.35
CA GLY A 170 -14.95 0.59 -10.23
C GLY A 170 -14.44 1.20 -8.93
N TYR A 171 -15.06 0.83 -7.81
CA TYR A 171 -14.67 1.27 -6.47
C TYR A 171 -14.31 0.07 -5.61
N PHE A 172 -13.16 0.14 -4.97
CA PHE A 172 -12.64 -0.86 -4.05
C PHE A 172 -12.16 -0.15 -2.79
N ALA A 173 -12.29 -0.82 -1.65
CA ALA A 173 -11.84 -0.26 -0.39
C ALA A 173 -11.12 -1.28 0.47
N ILE A 174 -10.12 -0.79 1.20
CA ILE A 174 -9.48 -1.47 2.32
C ILE A 174 -9.79 -0.63 3.56
N VAL A 175 -10.39 -1.23 4.58
CA VAL A 175 -10.55 -0.61 5.90
C VAL A 175 -9.71 -1.37 6.89
N GLN A 176 -8.76 -0.71 7.53
CA GLN A 176 -8.01 -1.26 8.64
C GLN A 176 -8.69 -0.85 9.94
N ASP A 177 -9.11 -1.84 10.72
CA ASP A 177 -9.59 -1.67 12.09
C ASP A 177 -8.40 -1.54 13.03
N MET A 178 -8.12 -0.29 13.43
CA MET A 178 -7.03 0.08 14.33
C MET A 178 -7.40 -0.11 15.81
N THR A 179 -8.61 -0.58 16.11
CA THR A 179 -9.06 -0.89 17.47
C THR A 179 -8.59 -2.26 17.96
N LEU A 180 -7.88 -3.00 17.09
CA LEU A 180 -7.26 -4.30 17.32
C LEU A 180 -5.73 -4.19 17.20
N ASP A 181 -5.03 -5.07 17.91
CA ASP A 181 -3.58 -5.22 17.82
C ASP A 181 -3.23 -6.72 17.66
N PRO A 182 -2.77 -7.17 16.47
CA PRO A 182 -2.55 -6.36 15.26
C PRO A 182 -3.86 -5.82 14.65
N PRO A 183 -3.81 -4.74 13.84
CA PRO A 183 -4.98 -4.24 13.11
C PRO A 183 -5.58 -5.29 12.19
N ARG A 184 -6.87 -5.19 11.89
CA ARG A 184 -7.55 -6.11 10.95
C ARG A 184 -8.00 -5.40 9.68
N ASP A 185 -7.68 -5.96 8.53
CA ASP A 185 -8.05 -5.40 7.24
C ASP A 185 -9.31 -6.05 6.66
N TYR A 186 -10.20 -5.20 6.17
CA TYR A 186 -11.43 -5.56 5.48
C TYR A 186 -11.37 -5.06 4.04
N TYR A 187 -11.48 -5.98 3.09
CA TYR A 187 -11.41 -5.70 1.67
C TYR A 187 -12.79 -5.79 1.07
N ALA A 188 -13.18 -4.83 0.24
CA ALA A 188 -14.48 -4.84 -0.41
C ALA A 188 -14.49 -4.21 -1.78
N GLN A 189 -15.39 -4.69 -2.62
CA GLN A 189 -15.88 -3.98 -3.79
C GLN A 189 -17.15 -3.19 -3.44
N ILE A 190 -17.24 -1.95 -3.93
CA ILE A 190 -18.38 -1.07 -3.72
C ILE A 190 -19.12 -0.89 -5.05
N HIS A 191 -20.25 -1.57 -5.23
CA HIS A 191 -21.06 -1.42 -6.43
C HIS A 191 -21.99 -0.20 -6.34
N THR A 192 -22.59 -0.01 -5.17
CA THR A 192 -23.46 1.13 -4.85
C THR A 192 -23.27 1.53 -3.38
N GLU A 193 -23.90 2.60 -2.91
CA GLU A 193 -23.85 2.96 -1.48
C GLU A 193 -24.46 1.87 -0.58
N SER A 194 -25.42 1.10 -1.07
CA SER A 194 -26.08 0.03 -0.32
C SER A 194 -25.51 -1.36 -0.60
N ASP A 195 -24.77 -1.56 -1.70
CA ASP A 195 -24.18 -2.85 -2.09
C ASP A 195 -22.65 -2.80 -1.97
N ILE A 196 -22.18 -3.14 -0.77
CA ILE A 196 -20.77 -3.32 -0.43
C ILE A 196 -20.55 -4.81 -0.15
N ARG A 197 -19.67 -5.44 -0.92
CA ARG A 197 -19.37 -6.86 -0.84
C ARG A 197 -17.95 -7.03 -0.36
N PHE A 198 -17.79 -7.71 0.78
CA PHE A 198 -16.46 -8.08 1.23
C PHE A 198 -15.87 -9.15 0.31
N GLU A 199 -14.61 -8.97 -0.03
CA GLU A 199 -13.85 -9.81 -0.95
C GLU A 199 -12.58 -10.29 -0.25
N GLY A 200 -12.57 -11.56 0.18
CA GLY A 200 -11.43 -12.14 0.85
C GLY A 200 -10.56 -12.99 -0.06
N THR A 201 -11.18 -13.92 -0.79
CA THR A 201 -10.47 -14.93 -1.57
C THR A 201 -9.57 -14.32 -2.65
N SER A 202 -10.07 -13.34 -3.40
CA SER A 202 -9.34 -12.69 -4.49
C SER A 202 -8.32 -11.67 -3.96
N CYS A 203 -8.71 -10.82 -3.02
CA CYS A 203 -7.87 -9.77 -2.46
C CYS A 203 -6.67 -10.31 -1.67
N TYR A 204 -6.82 -11.45 -1.00
CA TYR A 204 -5.73 -12.08 -0.24
C TYR A 204 -4.50 -12.42 -1.08
N LYS A 205 -4.69 -12.74 -2.37
CA LYS A 205 -3.60 -13.05 -3.30
C LYS A 205 -2.55 -11.94 -3.37
N CYS A 206 -2.98 -10.68 -3.25
CA CYS A 206 -2.12 -9.50 -3.40
C CYS A 206 -1.93 -8.69 -2.10
N HIS A 207 -2.91 -8.71 -1.20
CA HIS A 207 -2.96 -7.84 -0.03
C HIS A 207 -2.94 -8.60 1.30
N SER A 208 -2.23 -9.73 1.35
CA SER A 208 -2.21 -10.63 2.52
C SER A 208 -1.78 -9.99 3.84
N SER A 209 -1.18 -8.79 3.80
CA SER A 209 -0.67 -8.06 4.97
C SER A 209 -0.93 -6.54 4.92
N GLY A 210 -1.95 -6.11 4.17
CA GLY A 210 -2.36 -4.70 4.15
C GLY A 210 -2.26 -4.00 2.80
N PRO A 211 -2.42 -2.65 2.80
CA PRO A 211 -2.27 -1.85 1.61
C PRO A 211 -0.84 -1.97 1.05
N LEU A 212 -0.73 -2.00 -0.27
CA LEU A 212 0.56 -2.01 -0.96
C LEU A 212 0.99 -0.60 -1.34
N ALA A 213 2.30 -0.40 -1.42
CA ALA A 213 2.87 0.81 -2.00
C ALA A 213 2.49 0.95 -3.48
N ILE A 214 2.31 2.20 -3.91
CA ILE A 214 2.03 2.57 -5.29
C ILE A 214 3.33 2.51 -6.08
N HIS A 215 3.36 1.67 -7.11
CA HIS A 215 4.46 1.60 -8.05
C HIS A 215 3.92 2.00 -9.42
N PRO A 216 4.11 3.27 -9.84
CA PRO A 216 3.61 3.72 -11.13
C PRO A 216 4.40 3.09 -12.26
N ALA A 217 3.72 2.79 -13.37
CA ALA A 217 4.36 2.19 -14.54
C ALA A 217 5.24 3.18 -15.30
N ARG A 218 4.86 4.46 -15.32
CA ARG A 218 5.67 5.55 -15.84
C ARG A 218 5.58 6.78 -14.96
N GLU A 219 6.69 7.50 -14.86
CA GLU A 219 6.81 8.72 -14.07
C GLU A 219 5.89 9.84 -14.58
N ASP A 220 5.85 10.01 -15.90
CA ASP A 220 5.04 11.03 -16.56
C ASP A 220 3.55 10.69 -16.58
N LEU A 221 3.14 9.54 -16.05
CA LEU A 221 1.74 9.13 -15.93
C LEU A 221 1.28 9.11 -14.47
N VAL A 222 1.88 9.98 -13.65
CA VAL A 222 1.43 10.31 -12.30
C VAL A 222 1.05 11.79 -12.28
N LEU A 223 -0.15 12.12 -11.77
CA LEU A 223 -0.58 13.52 -11.75
C LEU A 223 0.20 14.36 -10.72
N ASP A 224 0.56 13.77 -9.58
CA ASP A 224 1.37 14.38 -8.53
C ASP A 224 2.32 13.34 -7.91
N ALA A 225 3.59 13.39 -8.30
CA ALA A 225 4.62 12.46 -7.82
C ALA A 225 4.99 12.67 -6.34
N LYS A 226 4.85 13.89 -5.81
CA LYS A 226 5.14 14.18 -4.40
C LYS A 226 4.04 13.62 -3.50
N LEU A 227 2.78 13.74 -3.92
CA LEU A 227 1.66 13.13 -3.23
C LEU A 227 1.79 11.61 -3.20
N ALA A 228 2.14 11.00 -4.35
CA ALA A 228 2.37 9.57 -4.43
C ALA A 228 3.48 9.12 -3.46
N ALA A 229 4.62 9.83 -3.42
CA ALA A 229 5.71 9.54 -2.50
C ALA A 229 5.29 9.65 -1.02
N ALA A 230 4.57 10.71 -0.65
CA ALA A 230 4.06 10.89 0.71
C ALA A 230 3.05 9.81 1.10
N PHE A 231 2.19 9.39 0.16
CA PHE A 231 1.27 8.28 0.37
C PHE A 231 2.02 6.97 0.61
N ASN A 232 3.04 6.66 -0.20
CA ASN A 232 3.85 5.44 -0.01
C ASN A 232 4.63 5.46 1.30
N GLN A 233 5.13 6.62 1.73
CA GLN A 233 5.75 6.76 3.03
C GLN A 233 4.75 6.40 4.14
N HIS A 234 3.55 6.97 4.09
CA HIS A 234 2.48 6.65 5.04
C HIS A 234 2.12 5.15 5.05
N VAL A 235 2.10 4.47 3.89
CA VAL A 235 1.89 3.01 3.80
C VAL A 235 3.07 2.23 4.39
N SER A 236 4.30 2.69 4.18
CA SER A 236 5.51 1.99 4.65
C SER A 236 5.67 2.00 6.18
N GLU A 237 5.14 3.02 6.85
CA GLU A 237 5.21 3.22 8.30
C GLU A 237 4.19 2.36 9.08
N GLN A 238 3.36 1.57 8.38
CA GLN A 238 2.29 0.82 9.00
C GLN A 238 2.77 -0.49 9.61
N VAL A 239 2.10 -0.87 10.71
CA VAL A 239 2.28 -2.18 11.33
C VAL A 239 1.59 -3.25 10.49
N ARG A 240 2.06 -4.49 10.63
CA ARG A 240 1.46 -5.66 10.01
C ARG A 240 0.01 -5.83 10.50
N SER A 241 -0.92 -6.02 9.57
CA SER A 241 -2.32 -6.30 9.83
C SER A 241 -2.69 -7.76 9.55
N GLU A 242 -3.82 -8.18 10.10
CA GLU A 242 -4.48 -9.46 9.84
C GLU A 242 -5.60 -9.31 8.82
N PHE A 243 -5.75 -10.31 7.95
CA PHE A 243 -6.77 -10.30 6.91
C PHE A 243 -8.14 -10.80 7.44
N HIS A 244 -9.23 -10.05 7.23
CA HIS A 244 -10.60 -10.51 7.49
C HIS A 244 -11.13 -11.37 6.33
N PHE A 245 -11.50 -12.61 6.63
CA PHE A 245 -12.17 -13.49 5.66
C PHE A 245 -13.67 -13.58 5.94
N PRO A 246 -14.53 -12.95 5.12
CA PRO A 246 -15.97 -13.08 5.29
C PRO A 246 -16.42 -14.50 4.91
N SER A 247 -17.55 -14.95 5.46
CA SER A 247 -18.04 -16.33 5.27
C SER A 247 -18.31 -16.70 3.80
N ASN A 248 -18.67 -15.72 2.98
CA ASN A 248 -18.94 -15.87 1.56
C ASN A 248 -17.68 -15.70 0.66
N SER A 249 -16.53 -15.35 1.22
CA SER A 249 -15.26 -15.20 0.51
C SER A 249 -14.11 -15.67 1.41
N PRO A 250 -14.05 -17.00 1.69
CA PRO A 250 -13.14 -17.57 2.67
C PRO A 250 -11.68 -17.53 2.23
N MET A 251 -10.77 -17.84 3.16
CA MET A 251 -9.35 -17.96 2.86
C MET A 251 -9.11 -18.98 1.75
N PRO A 252 -8.39 -18.63 0.66
CA PRO A 252 -8.09 -19.57 -0.40
C PRO A 252 -7.08 -20.62 0.10
N PRO A 253 -7.02 -21.80 -0.55
CA PRO A 253 -5.88 -22.71 -0.38
C PRO A 253 -4.57 -21.96 -0.65
N GLN A 254 -3.65 -22.00 0.31
CA GLN A 254 -2.41 -21.21 0.24
C GLN A 254 -1.32 -21.89 -0.60
N GLY A 255 -1.32 -23.22 -0.67
CA GLY A 255 -0.22 -24.00 -1.23
C GLY A 255 1.00 -24.03 -0.30
N LYS A 256 2.19 -24.32 -0.84
CA LYS A 256 3.44 -24.34 -0.08
C LYS A 256 3.84 -22.94 0.40
N ALA A 257 4.46 -22.88 1.58
CA ALA A 257 5.18 -21.70 2.03
C ALA A 257 6.52 -21.55 1.28
N LEU A 258 6.94 -20.30 1.06
CA LEU A 258 8.24 -19.97 0.50
C LEU A 258 9.33 -20.14 1.57
N ALA A 259 10.33 -20.96 1.26
CA ALA A 259 11.40 -21.30 2.20
C ALA A 259 12.77 -20.71 1.81
N LEU A 260 12.83 -19.87 0.78
CA LEU A 260 14.08 -19.24 0.33
C LEU A 260 14.65 -18.34 1.44
N GLU A 261 15.95 -18.48 1.76
CA GLU A 261 16.61 -17.79 2.89
C GLU A 261 16.45 -16.27 2.81
N ALA A 262 16.72 -15.69 1.64
CA ALA A 262 16.57 -14.25 1.40
C ALA A 262 15.14 -13.72 1.65
N CYS A 263 14.12 -14.57 1.51
CA CYS A 263 12.72 -14.19 1.72
C CYS A 263 12.27 -14.43 3.17
N THR A 264 12.70 -15.55 3.77
CA THR A 264 12.28 -15.95 5.12
C THR A 264 12.82 -15.04 6.22
N ALA A 265 13.88 -14.27 5.95
CA ALA A 265 14.33 -13.20 6.84
C ALA A 265 13.22 -12.20 7.23
N CYS A 266 12.31 -11.89 6.29
CA CYS A 266 11.15 -11.02 6.53
C CYS A 266 9.82 -11.79 6.61
N HIS A 267 9.75 -12.93 5.93
CA HIS A 267 8.52 -13.72 5.72
C HIS A 267 8.52 -15.05 6.47
N ALA A 268 9.23 -15.16 7.60
CA ALA A 268 9.01 -16.24 8.57
C ALA A 268 7.65 -16.08 9.27
N GLU A 269 7.23 -17.10 10.03
CA GLU A 269 5.99 -17.08 10.81
C GLU A 269 5.97 -15.94 11.85
N ASP A 270 7.10 -15.73 12.52
CA ASP A 270 7.38 -14.62 13.42
C ASP A 270 8.02 -13.41 12.72
N GLY A 271 8.10 -13.44 11.39
CA GLY A 271 8.66 -12.39 10.56
C GLY A 271 7.79 -11.14 10.50
N VAL A 272 8.42 -10.01 10.21
CA VAL A 272 7.78 -8.68 10.15
C VAL A 272 6.77 -8.52 9.01
N ARG A 273 6.80 -9.38 7.97
CA ARG A 273 5.95 -9.28 6.76
C ARG A 273 5.05 -10.51 6.52
N ALA A 274 4.92 -11.42 7.49
CA ALA A 274 4.18 -12.69 7.42
C ALA A 274 4.67 -13.67 6.34
N PRO A 275 4.34 -14.97 6.43
CA PRO A 275 4.70 -15.95 5.43
C PRO A 275 4.14 -15.68 4.03
N LEU A 276 4.96 -15.96 3.03
CA LEU A 276 4.56 -16.00 1.63
C LEU A 276 4.23 -17.43 1.22
N TYR A 277 3.13 -17.61 0.50
CA TYR A 277 2.67 -18.89 0.01
C TYR A 277 2.49 -18.86 -1.51
N GLN A 278 2.31 -20.02 -2.15
CA GLN A 278 2.13 -20.11 -3.61
C GLN A 278 0.92 -19.34 -4.13
N VAL A 279 -0.12 -19.13 -3.32
CA VAL A 279 -1.23 -18.24 -3.65
C VAL A 279 -0.80 -16.78 -3.88
N HIS A 280 0.38 -16.38 -3.40
CA HIS A 280 1.01 -15.08 -3.66
C HIS A 280 2.02 -15.12 -4.83
N SER A 281 2.06 -16.19 -5.63
CA SER A 281 3.06 -16.36 -6.70
C SER A 281 3.08 -15.19 -7.68
N HIS A 282 1.91 -14.64 -8.04
CA HIS A 282 1.83 -13.49 -8.95
C HIS A 282 2.52 -12.23 -8.40
N PRO A 283 2.16 -11.67 -7.24
CA PRO A 283 2.86 -10.50 -6.71
C PRO A 283 4.33 -10.80 -6.41
N ILE A 284 4.71 -12.02 -6.04
CA ILE A 284 6.14 -12.38 -5.87
C ILE A 284 6.89 -12.21 -7.19
N ARG A 285 6.39 -12.76 -8.31
CA ARG A 285 7.01 -12.61 -9.64
C ARG A 285 7.21 -11.15 -10.01
N VAL A 286 6.18 -10.33 -9.80
CA VAL A 286 6.22 -8.89 -10.11
C VAL A 286 7.21 -8.17 -9.21
N LEU A 287 7.05 -8.25 -7.89
CA LEU A 287 7.86 -7.47 -6.96
C LEU A 287 9.34 -7.84 -7.02
N VAL A 288 9.67 -9.12 -7.24
CA VAL A 288 11.06 -9.54 -7.42
C VAL A 288 11.61 -9.05 -8.76
N ASP A 289 10.86 -9.22 -9.86
CA ASP A 289 11.36 -8.81 -11.17
C ASP A 289 11.58 -7.29 -11.27
N PHE A 290 10.77 -6.49 -10.59
CA PHE A 290 10.95 -5.04 -10.53
C PHE A 290 11.93 -4.57 -9.46
N GLY A 291 12.56 -5.50 -8.72
CA GLY A 291 13.57 -5.20 -7.70
C GLY A 291 13.00 -4.52 -6.44
N TYR A 292 11.71 -4.74 -6.15
CA TYR A 292 11.06 -4.31 -4.92
C TYR A 292 11.19 -5.33 -3.78
N MET A 293 11.50 -6.58 -4.11
CA MET A 293 11.76 -7.64 -3.16
C MET A 293 13.00 -8.46 -3.59
N PRO A 294 13.95 -8.73 -2.67
CA PRO A 294 14.11 -8.11 -1.34
C PRO A 294 14.33 -6.58 -1.44
N PRO A 295 13.99 -5.82 -0.38
CA PRO A 295 14.14 -4.37 -0.38
C PRO A 295 15.60 -3.89 -0.31
N ASP A 296 16.47 -4.67 0.33
CA ASP A 296 17.85 -4.24 0.63
C ASP A 296 18.86 -4.73 -0.41
N GLU A 297 18.58 -5.85 -1.08
CA GLU A 297 19.46 -6.44 -2.08
C GLU A 297 18.68 -7.24 -3.13
N ARG A 298 19.28 -7.39 -4.31
CA ARG A 298 18.72 -8.23 -5.37
C ARG A 298 19.10 -9.68 -5.14
N LEU A 299 18.19 -10.59 -5.48
CA LEU A 299 18.50 -12.02 -5.51
C LEU A 299 19.60 -12.31 -6.53
N SER A 300 20.49 -13.23 -6.14
CA SER A 300 21.48 -13.82 -7.03
C SER A 300 20.83 -14.67 -8.13
N PRO A 301 21.54 -14.97 -9.24
CA PRO A 301 21.03 -15.87 -10.29
C PRO A 301 20.61 -17.25 -9.77
N GLU A 302 21.33 -17.77 -8.78
CA GLU A 302 21.04 -19.04 -8.11
C GLU A 302 19.71 -18.97 -7.34
N GLU A 303 19.52 -17.92 -6.54
CA GLU A 303 18.27 -17.68 -5.79
C GLU A 303 17.08 -17.44 -6.72
N ILE A 304 17.27 -16.73 -7.84
CA ILE A 304 16.23 -16.56 -8.88
C ILE A 304 15.84 -17.90 -9.48
N THR A 305 16.81 -18.80 -9.70
CA THR A 305 16.54 -20.15 -10.22
C THR A 305 15.74 -20.99 -9.22
N GLU A 306 16.12 -20.94 -7.94
CA GLU A 306 15.39 -21.62 -6.86
C GLU A 306 13.96 -21.07 -6.71
N LEU A 307 13.81 -19.75 -6.69
CA LEU A 307 12.52 -19.09 -6.60
C LEU A 307 11.63 -19.47 -7.79
N ARG A 308 12.17 -19.48 -9.01
CA ARG A 308 11.43 -19.90 -10.21
C ARG A 308 10.94 -21.34 -10.09
N ALA A 309 11.80 -22.26 -9.67
CA ALA A 309 11.42 -23.66 -9.47
C ALA A 309 10.28 -23.80 -8.45
N TRP A 310 10.30 -23.03 -7.36
CA TRP A 310 9.22 -22.99 -6.38
C TRP A 310 7.92 -22.38 -6.94
N LEU A 311 8.02 -21.30 -7.71
CA LEU A 311 6.88 -20.62 -8.35
C LEU A 311 6.21 -21.46 -9.45
N ASP A 312 6.96 -22.36 -10.09
CA ASP A 312 6.47 -23.24 -11.17
C ASP A 312 5.95 -24.58 -10.64
N ALA A 313 6.25 -24.94 -9.39
CA ALA A 313 5.72 -26.12 -8.73
C ALA A 313 4.21 -25.98 -8.53
N LYS A 314 3.41 -26.82 -9.19
CA LYS A 314 1.96 -26.88 -8.99
C LYS A 314 1.63 -27.81 -7.82
N GLU A 315 0.93 -27.29 -6.82
CA GLU A 315 0.33 -28.07 -5.73
C GLU A 315 -1.14 -27.70 -5.51
#